data_AF-A0A396BYT4-F1
#
_entry.id   AF-A0A396BYT4-F1
#
_cell.length_a   1.000
_cell.length_b   1.000
_cell.length_c   1.000
_cell.angle_alpha   90.00
_cell.angle_beta   90.00
_cell.angle_gamma   90.00
#
_symmetry.space_group_name_H-M   'P 1'
#
loop_
_entity.id
_entity.type
_entity.pdbx_description
1 polymer ?
#
loop_
_entity_poly.entity_id
_entity_poly.type
_entity_poly.pdbx_seq_one_letter_code
_entity_poly.pdbx_strand_id
1 'polypeptide(L)'
;METLILYLDTENDNRKRIRTLNITQVEFEMIKSLELSYGNKGNILKIVYSDKVLLLINKELELIYRQMQYPKYFINIERKWQSPLYLNPSVINYTDVMENICGLYYLNSINGIDGKNIPFSMLANDFELLFNFKFADIYKKRDEVLKESYPPFLALIYRYLFLWVLSCQFICWIASLCRNATLLFQVVDEKEFSVQLLV
;
A
#
# COMPACT_ATOMS: atom_id res chain seq x y z
N MET A 1 28.94 -10.84 25.31
CA MET A 1 28.30 -9.54 24.99
C MET A 1 27.96 -9.51 23.52
N GLU A 2 28.92 -9.72 22.61
CA GLU A 2 28.69 -9.81 21.16
C GLU A 2 27.60 -10.82 20.76
N THR A 3 27.58 -11.99 21.39
CA THR A 3 26.54 -13.00 21.18
C THR A 3 25.14 -12.54 21.58
N LEU A 4 25.02 -11.74 22.66
CA LEU A 4 23.74 -11.18 23.09
C LEU A 4 23.27 -10.11 22.10
N ILE A 5 24.18 -9.25 21.63
CA ILE A 5 23.88 -8.23 20.61
C ILE A 5 23.41 -8.89 19.32
N LEU A 6 24.14 -9.90 18.82
CA LEU A 6 23.76 -10.65 17.62
C LEU A 6 22.38 -11.30 17.76
N TYR A 7 22.06 -11.85 18.94
CA TYR A 7 20.73 -12.38 19.23
C TYR A 7 19.65 -11.29 19.18
N LEU A 8 19.90 -10.13 19.79
CA LEU A 8 18.95 -9.02 19.82
C LEU A 8 18.72 -8.38 18.45
N ASP A 9 19.70 -8.46 17.55
CA ASP A 9 19.60 -7.98 16.17
C ASP A 9 18.84 -8.95 15.25
N THR A 10 18.88 -10.25 15.56
CA THR A 10 18.24 -11.29 14.74
C THR A 10 16.81 -11.60 15.18
N GLU A 11 16.52 -11.55 16.47
CA GLU A 11 15.18 -11.75 17.01
C GLU A 11 14.35 -10.47 16.89
N ASN A 12 13.15 -10.59 16.30
CA ASN A 12 12.23 -9.46 16.10
C ASN A 12 11.10 -9.44 17.13
N ASP A 13 10.84 -10.56 17.84
CA ASP A 13 9.80 -10.62 18.86
C ASP A 13 10.28 -9.95 20.16
N ASN A 14 9.75 -8.75 20.42
CA ASN A 14 10.06 -7.98 21.62
C ASN A 14 9.78 -8.75 22.92
N ARG A 15 8.78 -9.65 22.96
CA ARG A 15 8.48 -10.44 24.17
C ARG A 15 9.62 -11.42 24.48
N LYS A 16 10.18 -12.06 23.45
CA LYS A 16 11.32 -12.97 23.61
C LYS A 16 12.58 -12.21 23.99
N ARG A 17 12.87 -11.09 23.30
CA ARG A 17 14.03 -10.22 23.60
C ARG A 17 14.01 -9.75 25.06
N ILE A 18 12.88 -9.23 25.54
CA ILE A 18 12.72 -8.77 26.93
C ILE A 18 12.91 -9.93 27.92
N ARG A 19 12.34 -11.12 27.65
CA ARG A 19 12.52 -12.28 28.53
C ARG A 19 13.98 -12.69 28.64
N THR A 20 14.69 -12.78 27.51
CA THR A 20 16.12 -13.12 27.48
C THR A 20 16.96 -12.06 28.21
N LEU A 21 16.64 -10.78 28.03
CA LEU A 21 17.34 -9.68 28.72
C LEU A 21 17.11 -9.72 30.23
N ASN A 22 15.88 -9.95 30.68
CA ASN A 22 15.58 -10.04 32.11
C ASN A 22 16.26 -11.27 32.76
N ILE A 23 16.30 -12.41 32.07
CA ILE A 23 16.98 -13.61 32.57
C ILE A 23 18.48 -13.32 32.72
N THR A 24 19.11 -12.78 31.68
CA THR A 24 20.54 -12.44 31.71
C THR A 24 20.86 -11.36 32.76
N GLN A 25 19.94 -10.41 32.98
CA GLN A 25 20.09 -9.42 34.05
C GLN A 25 20.19 -10.09 35.43
N VAL A 26 19.24 -10.99 35.75
CA VAL A 26 19.23 -11.71 37.04
C VAL A 26 20.51 -12.52 37.23
N GLU A 27 20.98 -13.22 36.18
CA GLU A 27 22.23 -13.99 36.22
C GLU A 27 23.44 -13.10 36.55
N PHE A 28 23.58 -11.95 35.89
CA PHE A 28 24.69 -11.03 36.13
C PHE A 28 24.61 -10.30 37.47
N GLU A 29 23.41 -9.99 37.96
CA GLU A 29 23.20 -9.46 39.32
C GLU A 29 23.63 -10.49 40.39
N MET A 30 23.29 -11.77 40.18
CA MET A 30 23.74 -12.86 41.05
C MET A 30 25.26 -13.02 41.03
N ILE A 31 25.88 -13.04 39.84
CA ILE A 31 27.35 -13.14 39.73
C ILE A 31 28.03 -11.96 40.44
N LYS A 32 27.52 -10.74 40.24
CA LYS A 32 28.06 -9.54 40.88
C LYS A 32 27.95 -9.63 42.41
N SER A 33 26.80 -10.03 42.95
CA SER A 33 26.60 -10.14 44.41
C SER A 33 27.49 -11.21 45.04
N LEU A 34 27.71 -12.34 44.36
CA LEU A 34 28.63 -13.40 44.82
C LEU A 34 30.08 -12.92 44.85
N GLU A 35 30.55 -12.25 43.80
CA GLU A 35 31.92 -11.71 43.73
C GLU A 35 32.16 -10.61 44.79
N LEU A 36 31.13 -9.83 45.14
CA LEU A 36 31.20 -8.86 46.25
C LEU A 36 31.22 -9.52 47.64
N SER A 37 30.54 -10.66 47.81
CA SER A 37 30.37 -11.30 49.13
C SER A 37 31.51 -12.26 49.49
N TYR A 38 32.03 -13.01 48.51
CA TYR A 38 33.00 -14.09 48.73
C TYR A 38 34.33 -13.87 48.00
N GLY A 39 34.47 -12.79 47.24
CA GLY A 39 35.67 -12.49 46.47
C GLY A 39 36.87 -12.15 47.35
N ASN A 40 37.94 -12.91 47.23
CA ASN A 40 39.23 -12.66 47.88
C ASN A 40 39.79 -11.31 47.37
N LYS A 41 39.55 -10.20 48.09
CA LYS A 41 39.75 -8.82 47.59
C LYS A 41 39.25 -8.67 46.15
N GLY A 42 37.91 -8.71 46.03
CA GLY A 42 37.08 -8.57 44.83
C GLY A 42 37.85 -8.24 43.56
N ASN A 43 37.86 -9.17 42.61
CA ASN A 43 38.49 -8.98 41.32
C ASN A 43 37.74 -7.84 40.60
N ILE A 44 38.20 -6.60 40.82
CA ILE A 44 37.49 -5.35 40.49
C ILE A 44 37.06 -5.36 39.02
N LEU A 45 37.89 -5.96 38.16
CA LEU A 45 37.61 -6.15 36.74
C LEU A 45 36.32 -6.93 36.48
N LYS A 46 36.04 -8.00 37.22
CA LYS A 46 34.80 -8.78 37.08
C LYS A 46 33.59 -7.97 37.51
N ILE A 47 33.68 -7.24 38.62
CA ILE A 47 32.59 -6.38 39.11
C ILE A 47 32.29 -5.28 38.10
N VAL A 48 33.32 -4.59 37.61
CA VAL A 48 33.20 -3.55 36.58
C VAL A 48 32.63 -4.13 35.28
N TYR A 49 33.03 -5.33 34.90
CA TYR A 49 32.48 -5.99 33.71
C TYR A 49 30.99 -6.32 33.89
N SER A 50 30.60 -6.88 35.04
CA SER A 50 29.19 -7.13 35.37
C SER A 50 28.38 -5.83 35.35
N ASP A 51 28.91 -4.74 35.89
CA ASP A 51 28.27 -3.43 35.85
C ASP A 51 28.06 -2.91 34.42
N LYS A 52 29.05 -3.08 33.54
CA LYS A 52 28.92 -2.73 32.12
C LYS A 52 27.82 -3.56 31.44
N VAL A 53 27.76 -4.86 31.71
CA VAL A 53 26.74 -5.74 31.13
C VAL A 53 25.34 -5.36 31.64
N LEU A 54 25.17 -5.14 32.93
CA LEU A 54 23.89 -4.71 33.52
C LEU A 54 23.43 -3.37 32.98
N LEU A 55 24.36 -2.41 32.82
CA LEU A 55 24.04 -1.12 32.20
C LEU A 55 23.60 -1.27 30.75
N LEU A 56 24.28 -2.11 29.97
CA LEU A 56 23.90 -2.40 28.59
C LEU A 56 22.50 -3.02 28.51
N ILE A 57 22.21 -4.03 29.33
CA ILE A 57 20.90 -4.69 29.37
C ILE A 57 19.80 -3.67 29.69
N ASN A 58 20.03 -2.80 30.66
CA ASN A 58 19.08 -1.72 31.00
C ASN A 58 18.84 -0.78 29.83
N LYS A 59 19.87 -0.44 29.06
CA LYS A 59 19.73 0.43 27.87
C LYS A 59 19.01 -0.26 26.72
N GLU A 60 19.25 -1.55 26.50
CA GLU A 60 18.51 -2.34 25.52
C GLU A 60 17.03 -2.49 25.88
N LEU A 61 16.73 -2.77 27.15
CA LEU A 61 15.34 -2.79 27.63
C LEU A 61 14.67 -1.43 27.44
N GLU A 62 15.33 -0.33 27.81
CA GLU A 62 14.83 1.03 27.61
C GLU A 62 14.55 1.32 26.13
N LEU A 63 15.45 0.90 25.23
CA LEU A 63 15.29 1.02 23.78
C LEU A 63 14.05 0.27 23.29
N ILE A 64 13.86 -0.99 23.70
CA ILE A 64 12.70 -1.80 23.31
C ILE A 64 11.39 -1.18 23.84
N TYR A 65 11.38 -0.67 25.08
CA TYR A 65 10.20 0.02 25.62
C TYR A 65 9.89 1.30 24.82
N ARG A 66 10.89 2.08 24.45
CA ARG A 66 10.71 3.27 23.60
C ARG A 66 10.24 2.89 22.20
N GLN A 67 10.72 1.78 21.63
CA GLN A 67 10.22 1.21 20.37
C GLN A 67 8.73 0.89 20.44
N MET A 68 8.28 0.28 21.53
CA MET A 68 6.86 -0.04 21.72
C MET A 68 6.00 1.20 21.98
N GLN A 69 6.51 2.20 22.70
CA GLN A 69 5.80 3.45 22.99
C GLN A 69 5.68 4.36 21.75
N TYR A 70 6.72 4.41 20.92
CA TYR A 70 6.80 5.32 19.78
C TYR A 70 7.24 4.59 18.50
N PRO A 71 6.47 3.60 18.01
CA PRO A 71 6.89 2.74 16.90
C PRO A 71 7.27 3.53 15.65
N LYS A 72 6.59 4.66 15.39
CA LYS A 72 6.84 5.56 14.25
C LYS A 72 8.29 6.04 14.08
N TYR A 73 9.08 6.15 15.15
CA TYR A 73 10.48 6.60 15.07
C TYR A 73 11.46 5.45 14.80
N PHE A 74 11.00 4.21 14.90
CA PHE A 74 11.82 2.99 14.76
C PHE A 74 11.40 2.14 13.55
N ILE A 75 10.46 2.64 12.73
CA ILE A 75 10.15 2.04 11.44
C ILE A 75 11.38 2.23 10.56
N ASN A 76 12.10 1.14 10.30
CA ASN A 76 13.14 1.13 9.30
C ASN A 76 12.44 1.15 7.92
N ILE A 77 12.33 2.34 7.32
CA ILE A 77 11.69 2.56 5.99
C ILE A 77 12.43 1.77 4.87
N GLU A 78 13.56 1.15 5.20
CA GLU A 78 14.39 0.35 4.30
C GLU A 78 13.76 -0.97 3.82
N ARG A 79 12.67 -1.46 4.44
CA ARG A 79 11.86 -2.48 3.75
C ARG A 79 11.03 -1.77 2.69
N LYS A 80 11.61 -1.58 1.49
CA LYS A 80 10.83 -1.31 0.27
C LYS A 80 9.64 -2.27 0.29
N TRP A 81 8.45 -1.73 0.48
CA TRP A 81 7.23 -2.52 0.34
C TRP A 81 7.26 -3.15 -1.05
N GLN A 82 7.27 -4.48 -1.08
CA GLN A 82 7.25 -5.25 -2.32
C GLN A 82 5.87 -5.89 -2.40
N SER A 83 5.16 -5.61 -3.48
CA SER A 83 3.83 -6.17 -3.68
C SER A 83 3.92 -7.70 -3.83
N PRO A 84 2.93 -8.47 -3.34
CA PRO A 84 2.85 -9.90 -3.65
C PRO A 84 2.33 -10.17 -5.07
N LEU A 85 1.86 -9.13 -5.78
CA LEU A 85 1.27 -9.26 -7.11
C LEU A 85 2.33 -9.16 -8.21
N TYR A 86 2.17 -9.98 -9.24
CA TYR A 86 3.04 -9.99 -10.41
C TYR A 86 2.20 -9.97 -11.67
N LEU A 87 2.68 -9.27 -12.68
CA LEU A 87 2.08 -9.31 -14.00
C LEU A 87 2.32 -10.68 -14.63
N ASN A 88 1.28 -11.30 -15.19
CA ASN A 88 1.44 -12.46 -16.05
C ASN A 88 1.56 -12.00 -17.51
N PRO A 89 2.78 -11.93 -18.08
CA PRO A 89 3.00 -11.40 -19.43
C PRO A 89 2.41 -12.27 -20.54
N SER A 90 1.98 -13.50 -20.24
CA SER A 90 1.31 -14.37 -21.22
C SER A 90 -0.14 -13.98 -21.47
N VAL A 91 -0.75 -13.21 -20.56
CA VAL A 91 -2.16 -12.80 -20.63
C VAL A 91 -2.31 -11.28 -20.81
N ILE A 92 -1.48 -10.49 -20.12
CA ILE A 92 -1.57 -9.03 -20.12
C ILE A 92 -0.20 -8.47 -20.51
N ASN A 93 -0.16 -7.60 -21.53
CA ASN A 93 1.05 -6.92 -21.94
C ASN A 93 1.24 -5.60 -21.18
N TYR A 94 2.48 -5.09 -21.17
CA TYR A 94 2.77 -3.76 -20.61
C TYR A 94 2.04 -2.62 -21.31
N THR A 95 1.67 -2.79 -22.59
CA THR A 95 0.83 -1.84 -23.33
C THR A 95 -0.57 -1.75 -22.73
N ASP A 96 -1.19 -2.89 -22.40
CA ASP A 96 -2.54 -2.94 -21.82
C ASP A 96 -2.58 -2.30 -20.43
N VAL A 97 -1.52 -2.51 -19.63
CA VAL A 97 -1.36 -1.84 -18.33
C VAL A 97 -1.24 -0.33 -18.52
N MET A 98 -0.46 0.12 -19.50
CA MET A 98 -0.31 1.54 -19.79
C MET A 98 -1.62 2.17 -20.29
N GLU A 99 -2.43 1.44 -21.05
CA GLU A 99 -3.77 1.90 -21.46
C GLU A 99 -4.70 2.09 -20.25
N ASN A 100 -4.67 1.17 -19.29
CA ASN A 100 -5.41 1.31 -18.04
C ASN A 100 -4.92 2.52 -17.22
N ILE A 101 -3.61 2.71 -17.09
CA ILE A 101 -3.02 3.87 -16.40
C ILE A 101 -3.46 5.17 -17.08
N CYS A 102 -3.41 5.22 -18.41
CA CYS A 102 -3.86 6.39 -19.18
C CYS A 102 -5.36 6.65 -18.98
N GLY A 103 -6.20 5.62 -19.05
CA GLY A 103 -7.63 5.75 -18.85
C GLY A 103 -7.97 6.30 -17.46
N LEU A 104 -7.35 5.74 -16.41
CA LEU A 104 -7.53 6.21 -15.03
C LEU A 104 -7.07 7.66 -14.85
N TYR A 105 -5.95 8.03 -15.48
CA TYR A 105 -5.40 9.39 -15.42
C TYR A 105 -6.31 10.41 -16.11
N TYR A 106 -6.72 10.17 -17.36
CA TYR A 106 -7.52 11.13 -18.12
C TYR A 106 -8.96 11.26 -17.63
N LEU A 107 -9.50 10.22 -17.00
CA LEU A 107 -10.80 10.28 -16.33
C LEU A 107 -10.74 11.01 -14.98
N ASN A 108 -9.54 11.34 -14.47
CA ASN A 108 -9.33 11.86 -13.10
C ASN A 108 -10.02 10.98 -12.04
N SER A 109 -10.04 9.66 -12.25
CA SER A 109 -10.72 8.71 -11.37
C SER A 109 -9.98 8.47 -10.06
N ILE A 110 -8.70 8.84 -9.99
CA ILE A 110 -7.83 8.65 -8.83
C ILE A 110 -7.31 10.01 -8.39
N ASN A 111 -7.66 10.38 -7.16
CA ASN A 111 -7.27 11.63 -6.53
C ASN A 111 -6.37 11.36 -5.33
N GLY A 112 -5.49 12.33 -5.03
CA GLY A 112 -4.71 12.30 -3.81
C GLY A 112 -5.60 12.44 -2.58
N ILE A 113 -5.01 12.20 -1.40
CA ILE A 113 -5.70 12.35 -0.11
C ILE A 113 -6.28 13.78 0.06
N ASP A 114 -5.63 14.77 -0.55
CA ASP A 114 -6.05 16.17 -0.57
C ASP A 114 -7.20 16.46 -1.56
N GLY A 115 -7.72 15.44 -2.25
CA GLY A 115 -8.77 15.56 -3.27
C GLY A 115 -8.32 16.15 -4.61
N LYS A 116 -7.02 16.42 -4.78
CA LYS A 116 -6.43 16.96 -6.01
C LYS A 116 -6.02 15.85 -6.97
N ASN A 117 -6.02 16.15 -8.26
CA ASN A 117 -5.52 15.24 -9.28
C ASN A 117 -4.03 14.96 -9.06
N ILE A 118 -3.65 13.69 -9.19
CA ILE A 118 -2.27 13.25 -9.06
C ILE A 118 -1.52 13.41 -10.39
N PRO A 119 -0.20 13.65 -10.37
CA PRO A 119 0.60 13.66 -11.59
C PRO A 119 0.70 12.25 -12.17
N PHE A 120 0.78 12.16 -13.51
CA PHE A 120 0.85 10.88 -14.23
C PHE A 120 2.02 10.00 -13.77
N SER A 121 3.18 10.61 -13.47
CA SER A 121 4.37 9.88 -12.99
C SER A 121 4.13 9.18 -11.65
N MET A 122 3.38 9.80 -10.74
CA MET A 122 3.03 9.18 -9.47
C MET A 122 2.16 7.95 -9.69
N LEU A 123 1.11 8.09 -10.52
CA LEU A 123 0.23 6.97 -10.85
C LEU A 123 1.00 5.82 -11.53
N ALA A 124 1.87 6.11 -12.49
CA ALA A 124 2.66 5.08 -13.16
C ALA A 124 3.61 4.35 -12.19
N ASN A 125 4.29 5.10 -11.31
CA ASN A 125 5.20 4.54 -10.30
C ASN A 125 4.46 3.65 -9.29
N ASP A 126 3.24 4.03 -8.90
CA ASP A 126 2.42 3.21 -7.98
C ASP A 126 2.05 1.87 -8.62
N PHE A 127 1.75 1.84 -9.93
CA PHE A 127 1.51 0.60 -10.68
C PHE A 127 2.78 -0.26 -10.83
N GLU A 128 3.94 0.36 -11.05
CA GLU A 128 5.23 -0.34 -11.06
C GLU A 128 5.51 -1.05 -9.73
N LEU A 129 5.28 -0.35 -8.63
CA LEU A 129 5.41 -0.90 -7.27
C LEU A 129 4.38 -1.99 -6.99
N LEU A 130 3.12 -1.80 -7.45
CA LEU A 130 2.03 -2.72 -7.18
C LEU A 130 2.12 -4.02 -7.97
N PHE A 131 2.73 -4.04 -9.15
CA PHE A 131 2.86 -5.26 -9.98
C PHE A 131 4.32 -5.72 -10.18
N ASN A 132 5.26 -5.11 -9.46
CA ASN A 132 6.70 -5.44 -9.50
C ASN A 132 7.34 -5.42 -10.90
N PHE A 133 7.00 -4.43 -11.72
CA PHE A 133 7.64 -4.23 -13.02
C PHE A 133 8.17 -2.81 -13.14
N LYS A 134 8.93 -2.52 -14.21
CA LYS A 134 9.40 -1.17 -14.51
C LYS A 134 9.24 -0.84 -16.00
N PHE A 135 8.73 0.34 -16.29
CA PHE A 135 8.77 0.92 -17.62
C PHE A 135 10.17 1.50 -17.89
N ALA A 136 10.64 1.36 -19.14
CA ALA A 136 11.89 2.00 -19.56
C ALA A 136 11.73 3.53 -19.66
N ASP A 137 10.58 3.98 -20.17
CA ASP A 137 10.19 5.38 -20.23
C ASP A 137 8.66 5.47 -20.20
N ILE A 138 8.13 6.00 -19.10
CA ILE A 138 6.68 6.13 -18.87
C ILE A 138 6.00 7.05 -19.88
N TYR A 139 6.68 8.10 -20.35
CA TYR A 139 6.08 9.10 -21.25
C TYR A 139 6.13 8.63 -22.70
N LYS A 140 7.25 8.01 -23.11
CA LYS A 140 7.33 7.40 -24.44
C LYS A 140 6.28 6.31 -24.61
N LYS A 141 6.11 5.45 -23.60
CA LYS A 141 5.14 4.34 -23.67
C LYS A 141 3.69 4.85 -23.64
N ARG A 142 3.42 5.92 -22.89
CA ARG A 142 2.14 6.63 -22.95
C ARG A 142 1.85 7.15 -24.36
N ASP A 143 2.81 7.81 -24.99
CA ASP A 143 2.62 8.41 -26.31
C ASP A 143 2.45 7.34 -27.41
N GLU A 144 3.09 6.18 -27.28
CA GLU A 144 2.84 5.00 -28.13
C GLU A 144 1.39 4.52 -28.00
N VAL A 145 0.91 4.30 -26.78
CA VAL A 145 -0.48 3.88 -26.51
C VAL A 145 -1.49 4.89 -27.06
N LEU A 146 -1.23 6.18 -26.88
CA LEU A 146 -2.13 7.22 -27.39
C LEU A 146 -2.16 7.26 -28.92
N LYS A 147 -1.04 6.97 -29.60
CA LYS A 147 -1.00 6.89 -31.07
C LYS A 147 -1.72 5.66 -31.60
N GLU A 148 -1.58 4.52 -30.93
CA GLU A 148 -2.22 3.25 -31.33
C GLU A 148 -3.70 3.19 -30.95
N SER A 149 -4.09 3.80 -29.83
CA SER A 149 -5.46 3.82 -29.30
C SER A 149 -6.28 5.05 -29.76
N TYR A 150 -5.71 5.90 -30.62
CA TYR A 150 -6.39 7.08 -31.18
C TYR A 150 -7.66 6.77 -31.99
N PRO A 151 -7.78 5.66 -32.76
CA PRO A 151 -9.07 5.28 -33.34
C PRO A 151 -10.11 4.71 -32.33
N PRO A 152 -9.78 3.83 -31.35
CA PRO A 152 -10.80 3.24 -30.47
C PRO A 152 -11.14 4.01 -29.18
N PHE A 153 -10.20 4.72 -28.53
CA PHE A 153 -10.45 5.33 -27.21
C PHE A 153 -11.35 6.58 -27.29
N LEU A 154 -11.09 7.46 -28.26
CA LEU A 154 -12.00 8.57 -28.59
C LEU A 154 -13.32 8.04 -29.13
N ALA A 155 -13.35 6.96 -29.92
CA ALA A 155 -14.59 6.37 -30.43
C ALA A 155 -15.48 5.81 -29.32
N LEU A 156 -14.93 5.24 -28.23
CA LEU A 156 -15.72 4.83 -27.07
C LEU A 156 -16.34 6.04 -26.36
N ILE A 157 -15.53 7.07 -26.08
CA ILE A 157 -16.02 8.30 -25.45
C ILE A 157 -17.09 8.98 -26.32
N TYR A 158 -16.85 9.14 -27.62
CA TYR A 158 -17.82 9.71 -28.56
C TYR A 158 -19.04 8.81 -28.76
N ARG A 159 -18.92 7.48 -28.70
CA ARG A 159 -20.06 6.55 -28.83
C ARG A 159 -20.97 6.62 -27.61
N TYR A 160 -20.40 6.71 -26.40
CA TYR A 160 -21.20 6.93 -25.18
C TYR A 160 -21.82 8.33 -25.15
N LEU A 161 -21.10 9.37 -25.56
CA LEU A 161 -21.64 10.72 -25.65
C LEU A 161 -22.73 10.85 -26.74
N PHE A 162 -22.56 10.21 -27.90
CA PHE A 162 -23.51 10.22 -29.01
C PHE A 162 -24.77 9.40 -28.70
N LEU A 163 -24.64 8.25 -28.03
CA LEU A 163 -25.79 7.49 -27.52
C LEU A 163 -26.57 8.28 -26.46
N TRP A 164 -25.89 9.08 -25.63
CA TRP A 164 -26.53 9.94 -24.63
C TRP A 164 -27.25 11.16 -25.26
N VAL A 165 -26.65 11.76 -26.30
CA VAL A 165 -27.29 12.85 -27.06
C VAL A 165 -28.51 12.34 -27.84
N LEU A 166 -28.40 11.15 -28.46
CA LEU A 166 -29.53 10.52 -29.15
C LEU A 166 -30.64 10.10 -28.19
N SER A 167 -30.32 9.58 -27.00
CA SER A 167 -31.35 9.25 -26.01
C SER A 167 -32.07 10.50 -25.49
N CYS A 168 -31.36 11.60 -25.24
CA CYS A 168 -31.99 12.87 -24.85
C CYS A 168 -32.86 13.49 -25.96
N GLN A 169 -32.44 13.42 -27.23
CA GLN A 169 -33.24 13.92 -28.36
C GLN A 169 -34.47 13.05 -28.64
N PHE A 170 -34.36 11.73 -28.46
CA PHE A 170 -35.49 10.81 -28.57
C PHE A 170 -36.51 11.02 -27.44
N ILE A 171 -36.06 11.25 -26.21
CA ILE A 171 -36.93 11.59 -25.07
C ILE A 171 -37.63 12.94 -25.29
N CYS A 172 -36.94 13.96 -25.82
CA CYS A 172 -37.56 15.25 -26.14
C CYS A 172 -38.58 15.16 -27.29
N TRP A 173 -38.31 14.32 -28.29
CA TRP A 173 -39.25 14.08 -29.40
C TRP A 173 -40.50 13.32 -28.96
N ILE A 174 -40.35 12.28 -28.13
CA ILE A 174 -41.47 11.56 -27.51
C ILE A 174 -42.27 12.47 -26.58
N ALA A 175 -41.63 13.32 -25.77
CA ALA A 175 -42.32 14.29 -24.91
C ALA A 175 -43.09 15.35 -25.72
N SER A 176 -42.60 15.73 -26.91
CA SER A 176 -43.31 16.66 -27.81
C SER A 176 -44.50 16.00 -28.52
N LEU A 177 -44.46 14.69 -28.78
CA LEU A 177 -45.56 13.93 -29.36
C LEU A 177 -46.63 13.57 -28.31
N CYS A 178 -46.20 13.20 -27.10
CA CYS A 178 -47.05 12.74 -26.01
C CYS A 178 -47.54 13.90 -25.13
N ARG A 179 -48.15 14.93 -25.72
CA ARG A 179 -48.81 15.99 -24.96
C ARG A 179 -50.09 15.52 -24.22
N ASN A 180 -50.35 14.20 -24.13
CA ASN A 180 -51.57 13.66 -23.53
C ASN A 180 -51.53 12.19 -23.03
N ALA A 181 -50.37 11.56 -22.79
CA ALA A 181 -50.35 10.19 -22.26
C ALA A 181 -49.31 9.98 -21.16
N THR A 182 -49.75 9.51 -20.00
CA THR A 182 -48.91 9.17 -18.84
C THR A 182 -48.36 7.76 -19.02
N LEU A 183 -47.04 7.61 -19.13
CA LEU A 183 -46.37 6.31 -19.22
C LEU A 183 -45.89 5.87 -17.83
N LEU A 184 -46.28 4.68 -17.40
CA LEU A 184 -45.69 3.99 -16.24
C LEU A 184 -44.69 2.95 -16.73
N PHE A 185 -43.45 3.04 -16.27
CA PHE A 185 -42.40 2.08 -16.55
C PHE A 185 -42.40 1.01 -15.46
N GLN A 186 -42.58 -0.26 -15.85
CA GLN A 186 -42.32 -1.40 -14.97
C GLN A 186 -41.08 -2.15 -15.46
N VAL A 187 -40.10 -2.32 -14.57
CA VAL A 187 -38.89 -3.10 -14.84
C VAL A 187 -39.23 -4.57 -14.67
N VAL A 188 -39.12 -5.35 -15.74
CA VAL A 188 -39.49 -6.78 -15.73
C VAL A 188 -38.25 -7.69 -15.69
N ASP A 189 -37.09 -7.29 -16.24
CA ASP A 189 -35.79 -7.94 -15.94
C ASP A 189 -34.59 -7.13 -16.47
N GLU A 190 -33.38 -7.39 -15.95
CA GLU A 190 -32.14 -6.58 -16.14
C GLU A 190 -31.68 -6.37 -17.61
N LYS A 191 -32.31 -7.03 -18.59
CA LYS A 191 -31.91 -6.96 -20.00
C LYS A 191 -33.02 -6.63 -20.99
N GLU A 192 -34.28 -6.47 -20.57
CA GLU A 192 -35.36 -6.03 -21.46
C GLU A 192 -36.30 -5.04 -20.76
N PHE A 193 -36.33 -3.81 -21.28
CA PHE A 193 -37.38 -2.84 -20.99
C PHE A 193 -38.54 -3.07 -21.97
N SER A 194 -39.68 -3.54 -21.47
CA SER A 194 -40.93 -3.51 -22.22
C SER A 194 -41.69 -2.23 -21.88
N VAL A 195 -42.04 -1.45 -22.90
CA VAL A 195 -42.88 -0.24 -22.77
C VAL A 195 -44.28 -0.61 -23.24
N GLN A 196 -45.23 -0.67 -22.31
CA GLN A 196 -46.64 -0.80 -22.66
C GLN A 196 -47.32 0.57 -22.65
N LEU A 197 -48.00 0.87 -23.75
CA LEU A 197 -48.80 2.08 -23.92
C LEU A 197 -50.23 1.75 -23.49
N LEU A 198 -50.65 2.24 -22.32
CA LEU A 198 -52.05 2.24 -21.92
C LEU A 198 -52.71 3.44 -22.61
N VAL A 199 -53.57 3.15 -23.60
CA VAL A 199 -54.49 4.12 -24.22
C VAL A 199 -55.70 4.29 -23.32
#